data_AF-A0A931Z0Y5-F1
#
_entry.id   AF-A0A931Z0Y5-F1
#
_cell.length_a   1.000
_cell.length_b   1.000
_cell.length_c   1.000
_cell.angle_alpha   90.00
_cell.angle_beta   90.00
_cell.angle_gamma   90.00
#
_symmetry.space_group_name_H-M   'P 1'
#
loop_
_entity.id
_entity.type
_entity.pdbx_description
1 polymer ?
#
loop_
_entity_poly.entity_id
_entity_poly.type
_entity_poly.pdbx_seq_one_letter_code
_entity_poly.pdbx_strand_id
1 'polypeptide(L)' 'MKTTIDIPEKELKDAMRFARATTKREAVVTALRDFNRRKRIAALAKHFGASDTFMTHADLMKLRRAE' A
#
# COMPACT_ATOMS: atom_id res chain seq x y z
N MET A 1 -20.69 -2.05 0.38
CA MET A 1 -21.62 -0.96 0.03
C MET A 1 -21.65 -0.80 -1.48
N LYS A 2 -22.82 -0.56 -2.08
CA LYS A 2 -22.95 -0.22 -3.51
C LYS A 2 -23.05 1.30 -3.62
N THR A 3 -22.28 1.90 -4.52
CA THR A 3 -22.22 3.35 -4.73
C THR A 3 -22.18 3.59 -6.23
N THR A 4 -22.87 4.63 -6.68
CA THR A 4 -22.84 5.09 -8.08
C THR A 4 -21.98 6.35 -8.14
N ILE A 5 -20.95 6.33 -8.97
CA ILE A 5 -20.04 7.46 -9.19
C ILE A 5 -19.81 7.60 -10.69
N ASP A 6 -19.63 8.84 -11.15
CA ASP A 6 -19.23 9.09 -12.53
C ASP A 6 -17.70 8.99 -12.64
N ILE A 7 -17.22 8.25 -13.65
CA ILE A 7 -15.81 7.99 -13.87
C ILE A 7 -15.52 8.22 -15.36
N PRO A 8 -14.52 9.05 -15.71
CA PRO A 8 -14.12 9.22 -17.09
C PRO A 8 -13.75 7.86 -17.73
N GLU A 9 -14.34 7.55 -18.88
CA GLU A 9 -14.17 6.24 -19.55
C GLU A 9 -12.70 5.94 -19.87
N LYS A 10 -11.91 6.98 -20.19
CA LYS A 10 -10.47 6.84 -20.43
C LYS A 10 -9.73 6.35 -19.18
N GLU A 11 -9.96 6.97 -18.03
CA GLU A 11 -9.33 6.60 -16.77
C GLU A 11 -9.74 5.19 -16.33
N LEU A 12 -11.01 4.83 -16.54
CA LEU A 12 -11.49 3.49 -16.24
C LEU A 12 -10.83 2.42 -17.13
N LYS A 13 -10.64 2.70 -18.42
CA LYS A 13 -9.92 1.81 -19.34
C LYS A 13 -8.47 1.62 -18.94
N ASP A 14 -7.79 2.69 -18.55
CA ASP A 14 -6.41 2.63 -18.08
C ASP A 14 -6.32 1.82 -16.78
N ALA A 15 -7.21 2.06 -15.82
CA ALA A 15 -7.30 1.27 -14.60
C ALA A 15 -7.54 -0.22 -14.88
N MET A 16 -8.42 -0.57 -15.83
CA MET A 16 -8.65 -1.95 -16.25
C MET A 16 -7.40 -2.57 -16.87
N ARG A 17 -6.71 -1.84 -17.75
CA ARG A 17 -5.46 -2.30 -18.40
C ARG A 17 -4.35 -2.53 -17.38
N PHE A 18 -4.12 -1.59 -16.47
CA PHE A 18 -3.05 -1.69 -15.47
C PHE A 18 -3.33 -2.77 -14.43
N ALA A 19 -4.60 -2.90 -14.00
CA ALA A 19 -5.00 -3.94 -13.07
C ALA A 19 -5.17 -5.32 -13.73
N ARG A 20 -5.11 -5.40 -15.07
CA ARG A 20 -5.51 -6.59 -15.87
C ARG A 20 -6.88 -7.12 -15.47
N ALA A 21 -7.78 -6.20 -15.12
CA ALA A 21 -9.10 -6.53 -14.61
C ALA A 21 -10.06 -6.87 -15.73
N THR A 22 -10.88 -7.89 -15.51
CA THR A 22 -11.92 -8.32 -16.47
C THR A 22 -13.21 -7.53 -16.30
N THR A 23 -13.41 -6.93 -15.12
CA THR A 23 -14.61 -6.14 -14.79
C THR A 23 -14.28 -4.72 -14.33
N LYS A 24 -15.20 -3.78 -14.60
CA LYS A 24 -15.10 -2.38 -14.13
C LYS A 24 -14.95 -2.30 -12.60
N ARG A 25 -15.69 -3.14 -11.88
CA ARG A 25 -15.63 -3.20 -10.40
C ARG A 25 -14.25 -3.63 -9.91
N GLU A 26 -13.69 -4.69 -10.50
CA GLU A 26 -12.37 -5.21 -10.12
C GLU A 26 -11.28 -4.15 -10.34
N ALA A 27 -11.30 -3.44 -11.47
CA ALA A 27 -10.37 -2.35 -11.73
C ALA A 27 -10.41 -1.27 -10.65
N VAL A 28 -11.61 -0.79 -10.30
CA VAL A 28 -11.80 0.24 -9.28
C VAL A 28 -11.35 -0.23 -7.90
N VAL A 29 -11.70 -1.46 -7.51
CA VAL A 29 -11.28 -2.03 -6.21
C VAL A 29 -9.76 -2.16 -6.14
N THR A 30 -9.12 -2.62 -7.21
CA THR A 30 -7.66 -2.75 -7.27
C THR A 30 -6.97 -1.40 -7.22
N ALA A 31 -7.46 -0.40 -7.96
CA ALA A 31 -6.94 0.96 -7.93
C ALA A 31 -7.04 1.57 -6.52
N LEU A 32 -8.17 1.41 -5.84
CA LEU A 32 -8.35 1.88 -4.46
C LEU A 32 -7.41 1.19 -3.46
N ARG A 33 -7.22 -0.13 -3.59
CA ARG A 33 -6.27 -0.87 -2.74
C ARG A 33 -4.84 -0.37 -2.94
N ASP A 34 -4.42 -0.17 -4.18
CA ASP A 34 -3.07 0.30 -4.49
C ASP A 34 -2.85 1.74 -4.00
N PHE A 35 -3.83 2.62 -4.21
CA PHE A 35 -3.80 3.99 -3.67
C PHE A 35 -3.60 3.99 -2.14
N ASN A 36 -4.41 3.21 -1.42
CA ASN A 36 -4.32 3.11 0.03
C ASN A 36 -2.98 2.52 0.49
N ARG A 37 -2.46 1.51 -0.22
CA ARG A 37 -1.14 0.94 0.06
C ARG A 37 -0.04 2.00 -0.06
N ARG A 38 -0.04 2.78 -1.15
CA ARG A 38 0.95 3.87 -1.35
C ARG A 38 0.85 4.93 -0.26
N LYS A 39 -0.37 5.31 0.14
CA LYS A 39 -0.56 6.29 1.24
C LYS A 39 -0.08 5.76 2.59
N ARG A 40 -0.31 4.49 2.90
CA ARG A 40 0.22 3.85 4.13
C ARG A 40 1.74 3.81 4.12
N ILE A 41 2.37 3.44 3.02
CA ILE A 41 3.84 3.44 2.89
C ILE A 41 4.39 4.86 3.04
N ALA A 42 3.78 5.85 2.39
CA ALA A 42 4.19 7.24 2.53
C ALA A 42 4.03 7.77 3.98
N ALA A 43 3.00 7.34 4.70
CA ALA A 43 2.84 7.66 6.12
C ALA A 43 3.92 6.99 6.97
N LEU A 44 4.21 5.71 6.73
CA LEU A 44 5.27 4.97 7.44
C LEU A 44 6.66 5.58 7.21
N ALA A 45 6.95 6.03 5.99
CA ALA A 45 8.23 6.67 5.67
C ALA A 45 8.50 7.92 6.53
N LYS A 46 7.46 8.63 6.99
CA LYS A 46 7.61 9.77 7.91
C LYS A 46 8.14 9.38 9.29
N HIS A 47 7.97 8.12 9.68
CA HIS A 47 8.42 7.59 10.96
C HIS A 47 9.74 6.81 10.84
N PHE A 48 10.37 6.83 9.66
CA PHE A 48 11.64 6.16 9.46
C PHE A 48 12.73 6.78 10.34
N GLY A 49 13.39 5.97 11.16
CA GLY A 49 14.41 6.43 12.12
C GLY A 49 13.87 7.13 13.37
N ALA A 50 12.55 7.21 13.56
CA ALA A 50 11.92 7.85 14.72
C ALA A 50 11.48 6.85 15.81
N SER A 51 11.88 5.57 15.69
CA SER A 51 11.51 4.56 16.67
C SER A 51 12.60 4.44 17.74
N ASP A 52 12.33 5.04 18.90
CA ASP A 52 13.23 4.99 20.07
C ASP A 52 13.08 3.67 20.86
N THR A 53 12.09 2.85 20.50
CA THR A 53 11.75 1.60 21.19
C THR A 53 12.18 0.34 20.42
N PHE A 54 12.60 0.47 19.17
CA PHE A 54 13.06 -0.66 18.38
C PHE A 54 14.53 -0.95 18.66
N MET A 55 14.88 -2.24 18.76
CA MET A 55 16.23 -2.66 19.11
C MET A 55 17.26 -2.16 18.08
N THR A 56 18.42 -1.72 18.56
CA THR A 56 19.51 -1.31 17.68
C THR A 56 20.18 -2.54 17.03
N HIS A 57 21.04 -2.31 16.03
CA HIS A 57 21.84 -3.40 15.45
C HIS A 57 22.69 -4.12 16.52
N ALA A 58 23.24 -3.38 17.48
CA ALA A 58 24.02 -3.96 18.57
C ALA A 58 23.16 -4.86 19.47
N ASP A 59 21.92 -4.46 19.74
CA ASP A 59 20.99 -5.25 20.54
C ASP A 59 20.56 -6.53 19.81
N LEU A 60 20.33 -6.45 18.49
CA LEU A 60 20.05 -7.62 17.65
C LEU A 60 21.23 -8.62 17.64
N MET A 61 22.47 -8.12 17.56
CA MET A 61 23.65 -8.98 17.57
C MET A 61 23.88 -9.65 18.93
N LYS A 62 23.47 -9.03 20.04
CA LYS A 62 23.48 -9.68 21.36
C LYS A 62 22.47 -10.83 21.42
N LEU A 63 21.25 -10.62 20.92
CA LEU A 63 20.22 -11.67 20.89
C LEU A 63 20.66 -12.88 20.06
N ARG A 64 21.26 -12.67 18.88
CA ARG A 64 21.74 -13.74 18.00
C ARG A 64 22.94 -14.52 18.51
N ARG A 65 23.68 -13.97 19.48
CA ARG A 65 24.83 -14.62 20.12
C ARG A 65 24.46 -15.31 21.43
N ALA A 66 23.24 -15.09 21.92
CA ALA A 66 22.70 -15.71 23.13
C ALA A 66 21.93 -17.02 22.83
N GLU A 67 21.82 -17.39 21.54
CA GLU A 67 21.52 -18.74 21.04
C GLU A 67 22.83 -19.45 20.66
#